data_AF-A0A1H7K6C6-F1
#
_entry.id   AF-A0A1H7K6C6-F1
#
_cell.length_a   1.000
_cell.length_b   1.000
_cell.length_c   1.000
_cell.angle_alpha   90.00
_cell.angle_beta   90.00
_cell.angle_gamma   90.00
#
_symmetry.space_group_name_H-M   'P 1'
#
loop_
_entity.id
_entity.type
_entity.pdbx_description
1 polymer ?
#
loop_
_entity_poly.entity_id
_entity_poly.type
_entity_poly.pdbx_seq_one_letter_code
_entity_poly.pdbx_strand_id
1 'polypeptide(L)'
;MDMTPEQRVTLHGFNNLTKSLSFNMYDVCYTKTREEREAYFEYIDEQYNADRLTKILSHVAEIIGAHVLNIAKQDYIPQGASVTVLVSEGPVVEVPEESYDESPGPLPDNVVLQLDKSHITVHTYPEFHPDEGISTFRADIDVSTCGEISPLKALNYLIHSFDTDIMTIDYKIRGFTRDIHGHKLFIDHEISSIQNYIPDEAKELFDMIDVNVYQENIFHTKCKLKQFDLDNYLFGYTKDKLSEAEQQEITERINLEMDEIYYGKNMDRSY
;
A
#
# COMPACT_ATOMS: atom_id res chain seq x y z
N MET A 1 20.49 13.82 19.27
CA MET A 1 21.18 15.00 18.72
C MET A 1 20.52 15.16 17.38
N ASP A 2 19.53 16.04 17.29
CA ASP A 2 18.53 16.03 16.20
C ASP A 2 19.20 16.36 14.88
N MET A 3 19.05 15.48 13.89
CA MET A 3 19.66 15.64 12.60
C MET A 3 18.78 16.49 11.66
N THR A 4 19.30 17.61 11.16
CA THR A 4 18.62 18.47 10.17
C THR A 4 18.59 17.81 8.78
N PRO A 5 17.68 18.19 7.86
CA PRO A 5 17.53 17.60 6.51
C PRO A 5 18.82 17.58 5.66
N GLU A 6 19.82 18.38 6.02
CA GLU A 6 21.12 18.52 5.37
C GLU A 6 22.15 17.49 5.81
N GLN A 7 21.89 16.68 6.84
CA GLN A 7 22.77 15.58 7.24
C GLN A 7 22.46 14.29 6.47
N ARG A 8 22.43 14.39 5.14
CA ARG A 8 22.50 13.21 4.29
C ARG A 8 23.84 12.53 4.54
N VAL A 9 23.79 11.25 4.87
CA VAL A 9 24.99 10.43 4.99
C VAL A 9 25.77 10.52 3.67
N THR A 10 27.00 11.02 3.72
CA THR A 10 27.88 11.02 2.55
C THR A 10 28.40 9.60 2.33
N LEU A 11 28.03 9.00 1.19
CA LEU A 11 28.30 7.61 0.88
C LEU A 11 29.63 7.41 0.15
N HIS A 12 30.26 6.26 0.39
CA HIS A 12 31.33 5.73 -0.45
C HIS A 12 30.72 4.86 -1.56
N GLY A 13 30.46 5.44 -2.72
CA GLY A 13 29.92 4.75 -3.89
C GLY A 13 28.38 4.65 -3.88
N PHE A 14 27.84 3.59 -4.48
CA PHE A 14 26.39 3.39 -4.66
C PHE A 14 25.68 2.91 -3.39
N ASN A 15 24.45 3.38 -3.16
CA ASN A 15 23.63 2.98 -2.02
C ASN A 15 22.96 1.61 -2.27
N ASN A 16 23.49 0.55 -1.67
CA ASN A 16 22.93 -0.81 -1.80
C ASN A 16 21.82 -1.13 -0.78
N LEU A 17 21.16 -0.12 -0.21
CA LEU A 17 19.99 -0.33 0.62
C LEU A 17 18.75 -0.53 -0.25
N THR A 18 17.99 -1.57 0.05
CA THR A 18 16.65 -1.78 -0.47
C THR A 18 15.64 -1.37 0.60
N LYS A 19 14.65 -0.58 0.21
CA LYS A 19 13.57 -0.11 1.08
C LYS A 19 12.25 -0.58 0.48
N SER A 20 11.47 -1.30 1.27
CA SER A 20 10.16 -1.82 0.85
C SER A 20 9.07 -1.31 1.80
N LEU A 21 7.99 -0.81 1.22
CA LEU A 21 6.77 -0.41 1.92
C LEU A 21 5.63 -1.32 1.43
N SER A 22 5.09 -2.17 2.32
CA SER A 22 3.81 -2.85 2.09
C SER A 22 2.71 -2.02 2.72
N PHE A 23 1.68 -1.72 1.95
CA PHE A 23 0.48 -1.01 2.39
C PHE A 23 -0.72 -1.90 2.06
N ASN A 24 -1.34 -2.45 3.09
CA ASN A 24 -2.52 -3.29 2.97
C ASN A 24 -3.70 -2.51 3.54
N MET A 25 -4.74 -2.30 2.75
CA MET A 25 -5.98 -1.68 3.22
C MET A 25 -7.14 -2.65 3.19
N TYR A 26 -8.10 -2.41 4.08
CA TYR A 26 -9.34 -3.14 4.19
C TYR A 26 -10.50 -2.15 4.28
N ASP A 27 -11.56 -2.44 3.56
CA ASP A 27 -12.84 -1.74 3.53
C ASP A 27 -13.93 -2.78 3.83
N VAL A 28 -14.77 -2.50 4.83
CA VAL A 28 -15.79 -3.42 5.32
C VAL A 28 -17.15 -2.85 4.97
N CYS A 29 -18.05 -3.69 4.48
CA CYS A 29 -19.40 -3.28 4.10
C CYS A 29 -20.42 -4.33 4.52
N TYR A 30 -21.59 -3.89 4.96
CA TYR A 30 -22.72 -4.77 5.27
C TYR A 30 -23.70 -4.81 4.10
N THR A 31 -23.92 -6.02 3.57
CA THR A 31 -24.84 -6.30 2.45
C THR A 31 -25.79 -7.43 2.87
N LYS A 32 -27.04 -7.09 3.16
CA LYS A 32 -28.07 -8.02 3.67
C LYS A 32 -28.61 -8.90 2.55
N THR A 33 -28.86 -8.32 1.38
CA THR A 33 -29.45 -9.00 0.23
C THR A 33 -28.40 -9.37 -0.80
N ARG A 34 -28.73 -10.29 -1.72
CA ARG A 34 -27.84 -10.63 -2.83
C ARG A 34 -27.66 -9.45 -3.77
N GLU A 35 -28.74 -8.70 -3.99
CA GLU A 35 -28.76 -7.52 -4.84
C GLU A 35 -27.86 -6.41 -4.28
N GLU A 36 -27.88 -6.17 -2.96
CA GLU A 36 -26.93 -5.26 -2.30
C GLU A 36 -25.47 -5.70 -2.49
N ARG A 37 -25.21 -7.01 -2.38
CA ARG A 37 -23.87 -7.57 -2.56
C ARG A 37 -23.38 -7.41 -4.00
N GLU A 38 -24.21 -7.72 -4.98
CA GLU A 38 -23.89 -7.54 -6.40
C GLU A 38 -23.59 -6.06 -6.70
N ALA A 39 -24.38 -5.13 -6.14
CA ALA A 39 -24.15 -3.71 -6.31
C ALA A 39 -22.87 -3.20 -5.62
N TYR A 40 -22.53 -3.75 -4.44
CA TYR A 40 -21.24 -3.46 -3.79
C TYR A 40 -20.05 -3.94 -4.63
N PHE A 41 -20.15 -5.14 -5.22
CA PHE A 41 -19.11 -5.65 -6.11
C PHE A 41 -18.96 -4.82 -7.40
N GLU A 42 -20.07 -4.35 -7.98
CA GLU A 42 -20.02 -3.41 -9.11
C GLU A 42 -19.33 -2.10 -8.73
N TYR A 43 -19.62 -1.57 -7.53
CA TYR A 43 -18.93 -0.40 -6.99
C TYR A 43 -17.42 -0.63 -6.85
N ILE A 44 -17.00 -1.77 -6.29
CA ILE A 44 -15.58 -2.12 -6.15
C ILE A 44 -14.90 -2.26 -7.52
N ASP A 45 -15.55 -2.86 -8.51
CA ASP A 45 -15.01 -3.00 -9.87
C ASP A 45 -14.84 -1.62 -10.56
N GLU A 46 -15.78 -0.70 -10.34
CA GLU A 46 -15.66 0.68 -10.83
C GLU A 46 -14.56 1.46 -10.10
N GLN A 47 -14.49 1.34 -8.78
CA GLN A 47 -13.54 2.11 -7.98
C GLN A 47 -12.11 1.59 -8.08
N TYR A 48 -11.92 0.27 -8.22
CA TYR A 48 -10.63 -0.39 -8.08
C TYR A 48 -10.26 -1.27 -9.30
N ASN A 49 -10.75 -0.94 -10.49
CA ASN A 49 -10.25 -1.53 -11.74
C ASN A 49 -8.78 -1.20 -12.02
N ALA A 50 -8.19 -2.01 -12.89
CA ALA A 50 -6.80 -1.90 -13.32
C ALA A 50 -6.45 -0.52 -13.88
N ASP A 51 -7.36 0.18 -14.55
CA ASP A 51 -7.11 1.51 -15.12
C ASP A 51 -6.92 2.57 -14.03
N ARG A 52 -7.80 2.61 -13.03
CA ARG A 52 -7.67 3.55 -11.91
C ARG A 52 -6.47 3.21 -11.04
N LEU A 53 -6.27 1.93 -10.74
CA LEU A 53 -5.10 1.46 -10.00
C LEU A 53 -3.79 1.82 -10.72
N THR A 54 -3.74 1.70 -12.04
CA THR A 54 -2.58 2.13 -12.84
C THR A 54 -2.27 3.60 -12.66
N LYS A 55 -3.28 4.47 -12.61
CA LYS A 55 -3.10 5.91 -12.37
C LYS A 55 -2.56 6.17 -10.96
N ILE A 56 -3.10 5.49 -9.95
CA ILE A 56 -2.62 5.59 -8.58
C ILE A 56 -1.14 5.21 -8.51
N LEU A 57 -0.75 4.05 -9.04
CA LEU A 57 0.63 3.58 -8.96
C LEU A 57 1.61 4.42 -9.80
N SER A 58 1.15 4.96 -10.93
CA SER A 58 1.96 5.89 -11.74
C SER A 58 2.25 7.19 -10.98
N HIS A 59 1.27 7.70 -10.23
CA HIS A 59 1.47 8.88 -9.38
C HIS A 59 2.36 8.56 -8.16
N VAL A 60 2.27 7.35 -7.60
CA VAL A 60 3.23 6.87 -6.59
C VAL A 60 4.65 6.92 -7.15
N ALA A 61 4.88 6.42 -8.37
CA ALA A 61 6.18 6.47 -9.03
C ALA A 61 6.71 7.92 -9.16
N GLU A 62 5.83 8.87 -9.54
CA GLU A 62 6.16 10.29 -9.62
C GLU A 62 6.55 10.88 -8.26
N ILE A 63 5.78 10.60 -7.20
CA ILE A 63 6.03 11.11 -5.83
C ILE A 63 7.38 10.64 -5.30
N ILE A 64 7.74 9.38 -5.54
CA ILE A 64 9.03 8.83 -5.09
C ILE A 64 10.18 9.24 -6.03
N GLY A 65 9.88 9.83 -7.18
CA GLY A 65 10.86 10.26 -8.18
C GLY A 65 11.44 9.12 -9.03
N ALA A 66 10.68 8.04 -9.22
CA ALA A 66 11.10 6.89 -10.00
C ALA A 66 10.58 6.95 -11.44
N HIS A 67 11.35 6.42 -12.38
CA HIS A 67 10.99 6.36 -13.79
C HIS A 67 10.25 5.07 -14.11
N VAL A 68 9.08 5.17 -14.73
CA VAL A 68 8.32 3.99 -15.18
C VAL A 68 8.99 3.37 -16.40
N LEU A 69 9.33 2.09 -16.29
CA LEU A 69 9.93 1.30 -17.36
C LEU A 69 8.88 0.48 -18.12
N ASN A 70 7.94 -0.11 -17.37
CA ASN A 70 6.90 -0.96 -17.93
C ASN A 70 5.70 -0.99 -16.98
N ILE A 71 4.50 -1.12 -17.56
CA ILE A 71 3.26 -1.34 -16.82
C ILE A 71 2.62 -2.62 -17.35
N ALA A 72 2.31 -3.55 -16.45
CA ALA A 72 1.47 -4.70 -16.73
C ALA A 72 0.24 -4.64 -15.83
N LYS A 73 -0.93 -4.97 -16.36
CA LYS A 73 -2.19 -4.90 -15.60
C LYS A 73 -3.19 -5.95 -16.07
N GLN A 74 -4.09 -6.34 -15.18
CA GLN A 74 -5.11 -7.34 -15.44
C GLN A 74 -6.33 -7.11 -14.53
N ASP A 75 -7.52 -7.11 -15.12
CA ASP A 75 -8.79 -7.30 -14.41
C ASP A 75 -9.18 -8.79 -14.43
N TYR A 76 -9.70 -9.29 -13.31
CA TYR A 76 -10.04 -10.70 -13.12
C TYR A 76 -11.55 -10.92 -13.13
N ILE A 77 -11.93 -12.16 -13.47
CA ILE A 77 -13.31 -12.65 -13.40
C ILE A 77 -13.39 -13.66 -12.25
N PRO A 78 -14.35 -13.55 -11.31
CA PRO A 78 -15.48 -12.63 -11.35
C PRO A 78 -15.16 -11.18 -10.99
N GLN A 79 -14.10 -10.90 -10.21
CA GLN A 79 -13.81 -9.56 -9.68
C GLN A 79 -12.32 -9.39 -9.35
N GLY A 80 -11.91 -8.13 -9.21
CA GLY A 80 -10.59 -7.71 -8.74
C GLY A 80 -9.63 -7.36 -9.86
N ALA A 81 -8.53 -6.70 -9.51
CA ALA A 81 -7.52 -6.25 -10.43
C ALA A 81 -6.11 -6.36 -9.84
N SER A 82 -5.13 -6.47 -10.74
CA SER A 82 -3.71 -6.41 -10.42
C SER A 82 -3.01 -5.43 -11.35
N VAL A 83 -2.08 -4.64 -10.83
CA VAL A 83 -1.17 -3.80 -11.62
C VAL A 83 0.24 -3.94 -11.09
N THR A 84 1.19 -4.06 -12.01
CA THR A 84 2.63 -4.03 -11.75
C THR A 84 3.27 -2.93 -12.56
N VAL A 85 3.91 -1.98 -11.88
CA VAL A 85 4.71 -0.90 -12.46
C VAL A 85 6.17 -1.18 -12.15
N LEU A 86 6.96 -1.45 -13.18
CA LEU A 86 8.41 -1.58 -13.05
C LEU A 86 9.04 -0.19 -13.08
N VAL A 87 9.92 0.11 -12.13
CA VAL A 87 10.51 1.44 -11.99
C VAL A 87 12.03 1.42 -11.84
N SER A 88 12.69 2.53 -12.17
CA SER A 88 14.12 2.76 -11.93
C SER A 88 14.38 4.09 -11.21
N GLU A 89 15.47 4.14 -10.46
CA GLU A 89 15.92 5.34 -9.73
C GLU A 89 16.44 6.46 -10.65
N GLY A 90 16.96 6.10 -11.83
CA GLY A 90 17.41 7.05 -12.84
C GLY A 90 16.89 6.71 -14.23
N PRO A 91 17.00 7.64 -15.20
CA PRO A 91 16.65 7.35 -16.58
C PRO A 91 17.50 6.20 -17.10
N VAL A 92 16.90 5.30 -17.88
CA VAL A 92 17.67 4.26 -18.57
C VAL A 92 18.60 4.99 -19.53
N VAL A 93 19.90 4.97 -19.22
CA VAL A 93 20.91 5.44 -20.16
C VAL A 93 20.93 4.39 -21.27
N GLU A 94 20.25 4.67 -22.38
CA GLU A 94 20.55 3.98 -23.63
C GLU A 94 22.06 4.13 -23.85
N VAL A 95 22.75 3.00 -23.98
CA VAL A 95 24.18 2.99 -24.26
C VAL A 95 24.39 3.85 -25.52
N PRO A 96 25.27 4.87 -25.51
CA PRO A 96 25.46 5.72 -26.68
C PRO A 96 25.81 4.86 -27.90
N GLU A 97 25.10 5.09 -29.01
CA GLU A 97 25.45 4.57 -30.32
C GLU A 97 26.83 5.09 -30.74
N GLU A 98 27.89 4.40 -30.35
CA GLU A 98 29.13 4.39 -31.14
C GLU A 98 29.17 3.10 -31.96
N SER A 99 28.23 2.94 -32.89
CA SER A 99 28.38 2.02 -34.02
C SER A 99 28.39 2.83 -35.31
N TYR A 100 29.57 2.98 -35.91
CA TYR A 100 29.77 3.51 -37.26
C TYR A 100 29.33 2.50 -38.36
N ASP A 101 28.25 1.76 -38.16
CA ASP A 101 27.75 0.77 -39.13
C ASP A 101 26.25 0.97 -39.39
N GLU A 102 25.90 1.11 -40.68
CA GLU A 102 24.51 1.15 -41.17
C GLU A 102 23.86 -0.24 -41.01
N SER A 103 23.46 -0.56 -39.79
CA SER A 103 22.64 -1.73 -39.47
C SER A 103 21.29 -1.28 -38.91
N PRO A 104 20.21 -2.09 -39.00
CA PRO A 104 18.96 -1.74 -38.36
C PRO A 104 19.26 -1.62 -36.86
N GLY A 105 19.13 -0.40 -36.32
CA GLY A 105 19.43 -0.10 -34.93
C GLY A 105 18.74 -1.06 -33.96
N PRO A 106 19.28 -1.25 -32.74
CA PRO A 106 18.72 -2.21 -31.81
C PRO A 106 17.23 -1.93 -31.59
N LEU A 107 16.42 -2.98 -31.61
CA LEU A 107 15.05 -2.90 -31.09
C LEU A 107 15.14 -2.39 -29.65
N PRO A 108 14.22 -1.50 -29.19
CA PRO A 108 14.26 -1.00 -27.82
C PRO A 108 14.39 -2.19 -26.88
N ASP A 109 15.54 -2.24 -26.20
CA ASP A 109 15.96 -3.41 -25.46
C ASP A 109 14.82 -3.83 -24.54
N ASN A 110 14.41 -5.11 -24.68
CA ASN A 110 13.44 -5.73 -23.81
C ASN A 110 13.79 -5.32 -22.37
N VAL A 111 12.90 -4.57 -21.72
CA VAL A 111 13.02 -4.31 -20.28
C VAL A 111 13.00 -5.68 -19.61
N VAL A 112 14.17 -6.23 -19.35
CA VAL A 112 14.29 -7.56 -18.77
C VAL A 112 13.71 -7.45 -17.37
N LEU A 113 12.65 -8.21 -17.10
CA LEU A 113 11.96 -8.29 -15.81
C LEU A 113 12.88 -9.00 -14.80
N GLN A 114 13.95 -8.32 -14.40
CA GLN A 114 14.89 -8.80 -13.40
C GLN A 114 14.39 -8.41 -12.00
N LEU A 115 14.51 -9.33 -11.04
CA LEU A 115 14.11 -9.13 -9.64
C LEU A 115 14.94 -8.04 -8.92
N ASP A 116 16.04 -7.58 -9.52
CA ASP A 116 16.86 -6.48 -9.00
C ASP A 116 16.24 -5.09 -9.27
N LYS A 117 15.20 -5.02 -10.11
CA LYS A 117 14.49 -3.78 -10.41
C LYS A 117 13.47 -3.47 -9.32
N SER A 118 13.42 -2.19 -8.98
CA SER A 118 12.37 -1.61 -8.15
C SER A 118 11.01 -1.76 -8.84
N HIS A 119 9.96 -1.89 -8.04
CA HIS A 119 8.62 -2.08 -8.55
C HIS A 119 7.58 -1.50 -7.59
N ILE A 120 6.41 -1.23 -8.17
CA ILE A 120 5.22 -0.83 -7.45
C ILE A 120 4.11 -1.78 -7.92
N THR A 121 3.50 -2.53 -7.01
CA THR A 121 2.44 -3.48 -7.35
C THR A 121 1.19 -3.19 -6.54
N VAL A 122 0.04 -3.56 -7.10
CA VAL A 122 -1.23 -3.63 -6.37
C VAL A 122 -1.98 -4.89 -6.75
N HIS A 123 -2.60 -5.53 -5.76
CA HIS A 123 -3.49 -6.67 -5.91
C HIS A 123 -4.74 -6.45 -5.06
N THR A 124 -5.92 -6.60 -5.64
CA THR A 124 -7.17 -6.44 -4.90
C THR A 124 -7.88 -7.78 -4.70
N TYR A 125 -8.49 -7.95 -3.53
CA TYR A 125 -9.20 -9.15 -3.10
C TYR A 125 -10.57 -8.76 -2.52
N PRO A 126 -11.62 -8.71 -3.35
CA PRO A 126 -12.99 -8.69 -2.86
C PRO A 126 -13.33 -10.04 -2.22
N GLU A 127 -13.89 -10.00 -1.00
CA GLU A 127 -14.30 -11.15 -0.21
C GLU A 127 -15.74 -10.95 0.27
N PHE A 128 -16.47 -12.06 0.42
CA PHE A 128 -17.79 -12.03 1.04
C PHE A 128 -17.98 -13.22 1.96
N HIS A 129 -18.31 -12.93 3.23
CA HIS A 129 -18.61 -13.97 4.19
C HIS A 129 -20.00 -14.57 3.93
N PRO A 130 -20.10 -15.86 3.54
CA PRO A 130 -21.34 -16.48 3.05
C PRO A 130 -22.53 -16.37 4.00
N ASP A 131 -22.28 -16.37 5.32
CA ASP A 131 -23.30 -16.49 6.36
C ASP A 131 -23.53 -15.22 7.21
N GLU A 132 -22.71 -14.18 7.08
CA GLU A 132 -22.71 -13.06 8.05
C GLU A 132 -23.20 -11.72 7.48
N GLY A 133 -23.36 -11.62 6.15
CA GLY A 133 -23.78 -10.40 5.48
C GLY A 133 -22.68 -9.33 5.41
N ILE A 134 -21.45 -9.71 5.74
CA ILE A 134 -20.26 -8.86 5.68
C ILE A 134 -19.53 -9.12 4.37
N SER A 135 -19.23 -8.03 3.66
CA SER A 135 -18.34 -8.00 2.51
C SER A 135 -17.08 -7.26 2.92
N THR A 136 -15.91 -7.85 2.66
CA THR A 136 -14.63 -7.23 2.95
C THR A 136 -13.86 -7.06 1.66
N PHE A 137 -13.42 -5.85 1.36
CA PHE A 137 -12.52 -5.56 0.25
C PHE A 137 -11.12 -5.32 0.80
N ARG A 138 -10.12 -5.94 0.19
CA ARG A 138 -8.71 -5.74 0.54
C ARG A 138 -7.91 -5.31 -0.68
N ALA A 139 -7.03 -4.34 -0.53
CA ALA A 139 -6.01 -4.02 -1.52
C ALA A 139 -4.60 -4.09 -0.91
N ASP A 140 -3.71 -4.80 -1.58
CA ASP A 140 -2.30 -4.97 -1.21
C ASP A 140 -1.43 -4.18 -2.16
N ILE A 141 -0.72 -3.17 -1.66
CA ILE A 141 0.23 -2.37 -2.42
C ILE A 141 1.64 -2.63 -1.90
N ASP A 142 2.59 -2.98 -2.78
CA ASP A 142 4.01 -3.04 -2.44
C ASP A 142 4.78 -1.98 -3.23
N VAL A 143 5.59 -1.18 -2.52
CA VAL A 143 6.47 -0.16 -3.10
C VAL A 143 7.90 -0.53 -2.73
N SER A 144 8.61 -1.17 -3.66
CA SER A 144 9.98 -1.63 -3.48
C SER A 144 10.94 -0.74 -4.25
N THR A 145 11.90 -0.15 -3.53
CA THR A 145 12.84 0.85 -4.04
C THR A 145 14.27 0.50 -3.67
N CYS A 146 15.21 0.89 -4.55
CA CYS A 146 16.63 0.79 -4.31
C CYS A 146 17.23 2.19 -4.12
N GLY A 147 18.39 2.25 -3.48
CA GLY A 147 19.17 3.49 -3.43
C GLY A 147 18.64 4.51 -2.42
N GLU A 148 18.65 5.79 -2.80
CA GLU A 148 18.25 6.89 -1.91
C GLU A 148 16.73 7.15 -1.91
N ILE A 149 15.99 6.54 -2.85
CA ILE A 149 14.55 6.69 -2.93
C ILE A 149 13.90 6.08 -1.68
N SER A 150 13.07 6.86 -0.98
CA SER A 150 12.29 6.38 0.16
C SER A 150 10.84 6.18 -0.26
N PRO A 151 10.28 4.96 -0.12
CA PRO A 151 8.88 4.69 -0.47
C PRO A 151 7.91 5.35 0.51
N LEU A 152 8.37 5.70 1.73
CA LEU A 152 7.58 6.42 2.73
C LEU A 152 7.08 7.79 2.23
N LYS A 153 7.72 8.38 1.21
CA LYS A 153 7.24 9.62 0.58
C LYS A 153 5.85 9.48 -0.04
N ALA A 154 5.50 8.28 -0.50
CA ALA A 154 4.19 8.01 -1.09
C ALA A 154 3.11 7.66 -0.07
N LEU A 155 3.47 7.46 1.20
CA LEU A 155 2.54 6.96 2.21
C LEU A 155 1.32 7.86 2.37
N ASN A 156 1.52 9.17 2.45
CA ASN A 156 0.42 10.11 2.57
C ASN A 156 -0.56 10.02 1.39
N TYR A 157 -0.02 9.91 0.17
CA TYR A 157 -0.84 9.79 -1.02
C TYR A 157 -1.61 8.46 -1.05
N LEU A 158 -0.97 7.35 -0.65
CA LEU A 158 -1.63 6.05 -0.54
C LEU A 158 -2.79 6.11 0.46
N ILE A 159 -2.59 6.66 1.66
CA ILE A 159 -3.63 6.79 2.68
C ILE A 159 -4.87 7.53 2.14
N HIS A 160 -4.69 8.57 1.31
CA HIS A 160 -5.80 9.35 0.76
C HIS A 160 -6.34 8.84 -0.58
N SER A 161 -5.66 7.88 -1.22
CA SER A 161 -6.10 7.31 -2.50
C SER A 161 -7.13 6.20 -2.34
N PHE A 162 -7.24 5.66 -1.14
CA PHE A 162 -8.10 4.54 -0.78
C PHE A 162 -9.00 4.99 0.38
N ASP A 163 -10.28 4.61 0.32
CA ASP A 163 -11.19 4.75 1.46
C ASP A 163 -11.03 3.50 2.31
N THR A 164 -10.51 3.63 3.53
CA THR A 164 -10.04 2.49 4.31
C THR A 164 -10.54 2.55 5.73
N ASP A 165 -11.11 1.44 6.21
CA ASP A 165 -11.42 1.26 7.62
C ASP A 165 -10.19 0.84 8.42
N ILE A 166 -9.38 -0.03 7.82
CA ILE A 166 -8.19 -0.61 8.44
C ILE A 166 -7.06 -0.57 7.43
N MET A 167 -5.87 -0.21 7.92
CA MET A 167 -4.65 -0.32 7.14
C MET A 167 -3.55 -0.97 7.97
N THR A 168 -2.76 -1.81 7.32
CA THR A 168 -1.54 -2.40 7.87
C THR A 168 -0.39 -1.95 6.99
N ILE A 169 0.61 -1.34 7.62
CA ILE A 169 1.73 -0.72 6.92
C ILE A 169 3.02 -1.35 7.45
N ASP A 170 3.75 -2.02 6.57
CA ASP A 170 5.07 -2.57 6.85
C ASP A 170 6.14 -1.78 6.11
N TYR A 171 7.17 -1.37 6.83
CA TYR A 171 8.35 -0.77 6.24
C TYR A 171 9.60 -1.53 6.69
N LYS A 172 10.42 -1.94 5.72
CA LYS A 172 11.65 -2.67 6.01
C LYS A 172 12.80 -2.20 5.16
N ILE A 173 13.99 -2.24 5.75
CA ILE A 173 15.25 -1.87 5.09
C ILE A 173 16.17 -3.10 5.07
N ARG A 174 16.76 -3.40 3.91
CA ARG A 174 17.66 -4.53 3.72
C ARG A 174 18.93 -4.11 2.98
N GLY A 175 19.98 -4.90 3.11
CA GLY A 175 21.29 -4.59 2.54
C GLY A 175 22.13 -3.68 3.44
N PHE A 176 23.22 -3.15 2.89
CA PHE A 176 24.07 -2.19 3.58
C PHE A 176 24.77 -1.29 2.57
N THR A 177 25.03 -0.05 2.96
CA THR A 177 25.93 0.87 2.27
C THR A 177 27.17 1.14 3.13
N ARG A 178 28.10 1.97 2.64
CA ARG A 178 29.26 2.41 3.41
C ARG A 178 29.38 3.93 3.43
N ASP A 179 29.80 4.46 4.57
CA ASP A 179 30.21 5.87 4.66
C ASP A 179 31.59 6.09 4.02
N ILE A 180 32.00 7.37 3.94
CA ILE A 180 33.33 7.77 3.43
C ILE A 180 34.52 7.16 4.20
N HIS A 181 34.29 6.65 5.41
CA HIS A 181 35.30 6.00 6.25
C HIS A 181 35.27 4.46 6.10
N GLY A 182 34.37 3.92 5.28
CA GLY A 182 34.22 2.50 5.01
C GLY A 182 33.37 1.74 6.03
N HIS A 183 32.76 2.40 7.02
CA HIS A 183 31.87 1.75 7.98
C HIS A 183 30.55 1.35 7.33
N LYS A 184 30.04 0.16 7.67
CA LYS A 184 28.77 -0.33 7.14
C LYS A 184 27.61 0.39 7.80
N LEU A 185 26.66 0.83 6.98
CA LEU A 185 25.40 1.42 7.40
C LEU A 185 24.25 0.56 6.87
N PHE A 186 23.31 0.21 7.75
CA PHE A 186 22.16 -0.65 7.43
C PHE A 186 20.85 0.14 7.33
N ILE A 187 20.93 1.44 7.58
CA ILE A 187 19.85 2.41 7.53
C ILE A 187 20.48 3.78 7.23
N ASP A 188 19.81 4.61 6.43
CA ASP A 188 20.31 5.90 5.94
C ASP A 188 19.44 7.09 6.37
N HIS A 189 18.46 6.87 7.23
CA HIS A 189 17.59 7.90 7.80
C HIS A 189 17.11 7.50 9.21
N GLU A 190 16.73 8.48 10.02
CA GLU A 190 16.14 8.21 11.32
C GLU A 190 14.67 7.84 11.17
N ILE A 191 14.28 6.70 11.73
CA ILE A 191 12.89 6.26 11.86
C ILE A 191 12.73 5.48 13.15
N SER A 192 11.77 5.91 13.97
CA SER A 192 11.30 5.18 15.15
C SER A 192 9.91 4.60 14.95
N SER A 193 9.13 5.15 14.01
CA SER A 193 7.76 4.76 13.71
C SER A 193 7.38 5.19 12.29
N ILE A 194 6.57 4.39 11.61
CA ILE A 194 5.94 4.79 10.34
C ILE A 194 4.96 5.94 10.58
N GLN A 195 4.36 6.03 11.77
CA GLN A 195 3.45 7.11 12.15
C GLN A 195 4.10 8.50 12.02
N ASN A 196 5.43 8.60 12.13
CA ASN A 196 6.15 9.86 11.92
C ASN A 196 5.99 10.42 10.49
N TYR A 197 5.59 9.57 9.54
CA TYR A 197 5.39 9.90 8.13
C TYR A 197 3.91 10.06 7.77
N ILE A 198 3.00 9.91 8.74
CA ILE A 198 1.56 10.11 8.56
C ILE A 198 1.21 11.55 9.01
N PRO A 199 0.49 12.36 8.22
CA PRO A 199 0.06 13.69 8.64
C PRO A 199 -0.89 13.65 9.84
N ASP A 200 -0.85 14.68 10.69
CA ASP A 200 -1.63 14.70 11.93
C ASP A 200 -3.14 14.61 11.69
N GLU A 201 -3.64 15.20 10.60
CA GLU A 201 -5.04 15.06 10.17
C GLU A 201 -5.47 13.60 9.95
N ALA A 202 -4.61 12.79 9.33
CA ALA A 202 -4.87 11.37 9.15
C ALA A 202 -4.72 10.62 10.49
N LYS A 203 -3.74 10.96 11.33
CA LYS A 203 -3.58 10.34 12.67
C LYS A 203 -4.80 10.54 13.56
N GLU A 204 -5.50 11.66 13.43
CA GLU A 204 -6.72 11.93 14.19
C GLU A 204 -7.84 10.94 13.85
N LEU A 205 -7.92 10.50 12.58
CA LEU A 205 -8.93 9.56 12.10
C LEU A 205 -8.74 8.12 12.60
N PHE A 206 -7.50 7.68 12.86
CA PHE A 206 -7.19 6.28 13.15
C PHE A 206 -6.60 6.03 14.55
N ASP A 207 -6.99 4.91 15.16
CA ASP A 207 -6.27 4.27 16.26
C ASP A 207 -5.08 3.50 15.70
N MET A 208 -3.87 3.85 16.15
CA MET A 208 -2.63 3.31 15.59
C MET A 208 -1.79 2.56 16.63
N ILE A 209 -1.25 1.40 16.25
CA ILE A 209 -0.37 0.58 17.08
C ILE A 209 0.89 0.23 16.29
N ASP A 210 2.05 0.39 16.93
CA ASP A 210 3.34 -0.01 16.38
C ASP A 210 3.81 -1.36 16.92
N VAL A 211 4.38 -2.19 16.03
CA VAL A 211 4.99 -3.49 16.36
C VAL A 211 6.37 -3.59 15.70
N ASN A 212 7.28 -2.69 16.08
CA ASN A 212 8.59 -2.56 15.44
C ASN A 212 9.61 -3.58 15.96
N VAL A 213 10.48 -4.07 15.09
CA VAL A 213 11.68 -4.87 15.41
C VAL A 213 12.92 -4.08 14.96
N TYR A 214 13.36 -3.17 15.82
CA TYR A 214 14.39 -2.18 15.50
C TYR A 214 15.73 -2.80 15.09
N GLN A 215 16.13 -3.90 15.72
CA GLN A 215 17.39 -4.60 15.44
C GLN A 215 17.46 -5.13 14.01
N GLU A 216 16.31 -5.38 13.38
CA GLU A 216 16.18 -5.95 12.03
C GLU A 216 15.69 -4.91 11.00
N ASN A 217 15.62 -3.64 11.38
CA ASN A 217 15.05 -2.54 10.58
C ASN A 217 13.67 -2.93 9.99
N ILE A 218 12.78 -3.46 10.85
CA ILE A 218 11.39 -3.77 10.50
C ILE A 218 10.51 -2.85 11.33
N PHE A 219 9.65 -2.12 10.64
CA PHE A 219 8.68 -1.20 11.24
C PHE A 219 7.29 -1.63 10.76
N HIS A 220 6.34 -1.62 11.67
CA HIS A 220 4.99 -2.08 11.41
C HIS A 220 4.02 -1.19 12.16
N THR A 221 3.06 -0.60 11.46
CA THR A 221 1.99 0.20 12.04
C THR A 221 0.66 -0.35 11.54
N LYS A 222 -0.25 -0.62 12.47
CA LYS A 222 -1.65 -0.91 12.16
C LYS A 222 -2.49 0.29 12.50
N CYS A 223 -3.45 0.63 11.64
CA CYS A 223 -4.39 1.72 11.87
C CYS A 223 -5.83 1.18 11.72
N LYS A 224 -6.74 1.59 12.60
CA LYS A 224 -8.19 1.30 12.52
C LYS A 224 -8.98 2.59 12.71
N LEU A 225 -10.02 2.83 11.92
CA LEU A 225 -10.82 4.04 12.01
C LEU A 225 -11.43 4.19 13.41
N LYS A 226 -11.29 5.38 14.02
CA LYS A 226 -11.77 5.67 15.38
C LYS A 226 -13.29 5.82 15.46
N GLN A 227 -13.84 6.59 14.51
CA GLN A 227 -15.23 6.97 14.52
C GLN A 227 -16.04 5.98 13.68
N PHE A 228 -16.79 5.14 14.37
CA PHE A 228 -17.76 4.26 13.73
C PHE A 228 -19.05 5.04 13.46
N ASP A 229 -19.50 5.05 12.21
CA ASP A 229 -20.84 5.47 11.82
C ASP A 229 -21.47 4.40 10.93
N LEU A 230 -22.53 3.76 11.42
CA LEU A 230 -23.23 2.68 10.73
C LEU A 230 -23.66 3.08 9.31
N ASP A 231 -24.00 4.35 9.08
CA ASP A 231 -24.43 4.81 7.75
C ASP A 231 -23.35 4.64 6.66
N ASN A 232 -22.07 4.64 7.03
CA ASN A 232 -20.96 4.43 6.08
C ASN A 232 -20.81 2.96 5.67
N TYR A 233 -21.38 2.03 6.44
CA TYR A 233 -21.23 0.59 6.24
C TYR A 233 -22.46 -0.05 5.60
N LEU A 234 -23.53 0.71 5.36
CA LEU A 234 -24.78 0.23 4.76
C LEU A 234 -24.82 0.58 3.27
N PHE A 235 -25.11 -0.40 2.42
CA PHE A 235 -25.14 -0.17 0.98
C PHE A 235 -26.53 0.19 0.47
N GLY A 236 -26.71 1.44 0.01
CA GLY A 236 -27.94 1.91 -0.64
C GLY A 236 -29.07 2.35 0.30
N TYR A 237 -28.83 2.39 1.62
CA TYR A 237 -29.78 2.89 2.62
C TYR A 237 -29.07 3.37 3.89
N THR A 238 -29.79 4.11 4.72
CA THR A 238 -29.32 4.61 6.01
C THR A 238 -29.93 3.81 7.17
N LYS A 239 -29.32 3.93 8.35
CA LYS A 239 -29.76 3.28 9.59
C LYS A 239 -31.20 3.60 9.98
N ASP A 240 -31.75 4.72 9.53
CA ASP A 240 -33.16 5.11 9.77
C ASP A 240 -34.18 4.11 9.21
N LYS A 241 -33.79 3.26 8.24
CA LYS A 241 -34.65 2.20 7.70
C LYS A 241 -34.59 0.91 8.52
N LEU A 242 -33.67 0.81 9.48
CA LEU A 242 -33.45 -0.36 10.33
C LEU A 242 -34.06 -0.14 11.71
N SER A 243 -34.56 -1.22 12.32
CA SER A 243 -34.93 -1.21 13.73
C SER A 243 -33.69 -1.02 14.62
N GLU A 244 -33.86 -0.48 15.83
CA GLU A 244 -32.75 -0.31 16.79
C GLU A 244 -32.01 -1.64 17.06
N ALA A 245 -32.74 -2.76 17.10
CA ALA A 245 -32.17 -4.09 17.28
C ALA A 245 -31.29 -4.50 16.08
N GLU A 246 -31.74 -4.25 14.84
CA GLU A 246 -30.94 -4.52 13.64
C GLU A 246 -29.70 -3.61 13.58
N GLN A 247 -29.84 -2.33 13.93
CA GLN A 247 -28.70 -1.41 13.98
C GLN A 247 -27.63 -1.91 14.97
N GLN A 248 -28.05 -2.36 16.15
CA GLN A 248 -27.13 -2.90 17.15
C GLN A 248 -26.46 -4.19 16.66
N GLU A 249 -27.23 -5.13 16.11
CA GLU A 249 -26.71 -6.40 15.60
C GLU A 249 -25.68 -6.19 14.47
N ILE A 250 -25.97 -5.31 13.51
CA ILE A 250 -25.08 -5.03 12.39
C ILE A 250 -23.81 -4.31 12.88
N THR A 251 -23.96 -3.35 13.80
CA THR A 251 -22.83 -2.64 14.41
C THR A 251 -21.89 -3.61 15.13
N GLU A 252 -22.41 -4.56 15.90
CA GLU A 252 -21.61 -5.55 16.60
C GLU A 252 -20.84 -6.46 15.62
N ARG A 253 -21.46 -6.85 14.51
CA ARG A 253 -20.81 -7.66 13.47
C ARG A 253 -19.69 -6.92 12.76
N ILE A 254 -19.93 -5.68 12.33
CA ILE A 254 -18.90 -4.89 11.63
C ILE A 254 -17.73 -4.62 12.57
N ASN A 255 -17.98 -4.23 13.82
CA ASN A 255 -16.90 -4.00 14.77
C ASN A 255 -16.11 -5.27 15.07
N LEU A 256 -16.78 -6.43 15.13
CA LEU A 256 -16.11 -7.72 15.29
C LEU A 256 -15.19 -8.02 14.11
N GLU A 257 -15.68 -7.91 12.87
CA GLU A 257 -14.87 -8.09 11.66
C GLU A 257 -13.66 -7.14 11.66
N MET A 258 -13.89 -5.86 11.96
CA MET A 258 -12.84 -4.86 11.99
C MET A 258 -11.78 -5.16 13.08
N ASP A 259 -12.20 -5.62 14.27
CA ASP A 259 -11.29 -6.01 15.33
C ASP A 259 -10.51 -7.28 14.98
N GLU A 260 -11.14 -8.27 14.35
CA GLU A 260 -10.48 -9.51 13.93
C GLU A 260 -9.38 -9.24 12.90
N ILE A 261 -9.65 -8.38 11.91
CA ILE A 261 -8.67 -7.92 10.93
C ILE A 261 -7.56 -7.11 11.63
N TYR A 262 -7.92 -6.12 12.45
CA TYR A 262 -6.96 -5.24 13.11
C TYR A 262 -6.00 -6.00 14.03
N TYR A 263 -6.51 -6.93 14.84
CA TYR A 263 -5.68 -7.76 15.71
C TYR A 263 -5.06 -8.97 15.01
N GLY A 264 -5.56 -9.34 13.82
CA GLY A 264 -5.09 -10.49 13.06
C GLY A 264 -5.40 -11.82 13.75
N LYS A 265 -6.53 -11.92 14.44
CA LYS A 265 -6.98 -13.12 15.16
C LYS A 265 -8.49 -13.11 15.31
N ASN A 266 -9.09 -14.28 15.41
CA ASN A 266 -10.51 -14.40 15.77
C ASN A 266 -10.71 -13.94 17.22
N MET A 267 -11.80 -13.22 17.47
CA MET A 267 -12.14 -12.70 18.78
C MET A 267 -13.18 -13.63 19.43
N ASP A 268 -12.91 -14.09 20.66
CA ASP A 268 -13.82 -14.98 21.35
C ASP A 268 -15.16 -14.25 21.63
N ARG A 269 -16.27 -14.77 21.08
CA ARG A 269 -17.65 -14.28 21.31
C ARG A 269 -18.18 -14.50 22.75
N SER A 270 -17.30 -14.68 23.73
CA SER A 270 -17.71 -15.04 25.09
C SER A 270 -18.10 -13.81 25.90
N TYR A 271 -19.39 -13.45 25.90
CA TYR A 271 -20.12 -12.95 27.08
C TYR A 271 -21.61 -13.29 26.99
#